data_AF-A0A7X1JAR2-F1
#
_entry.id   AF-A0A7X1JAR2-F1
#
_cell.length_a   1.000
_cell.length_b   1.000
_cell.length_c   1.000
_cell.angle_alpha   90.00
_cell.angle_beta   90.00
_cell.angle_gamma   90.00
#
_symmetry.space_group_name_H-M   'P 1'
#
loop_
_entity.id
_entity.type
_entity.pdbx_description
1 polymer ?
#
loop_
_entity_poly.entity_id
_entity_poly.type
_entity_poly.pdbx_seq_one_letter_code
_entity_poly.pdbx_strand_id
1 'polypeptide(L)'
;MQTFDAGAAAEARVARYLNERGYTFAVEPDLGIDKRPDFLVTAAGHTVVAEVKAFETYGMFTDAVPNQLMARSLKEALRPIRRQIANAAGQLRGLQDRGWPLVVVLDNPAGRPIPIDSPHMVISAMYGDFRMEAPVLADGSLSDFQAVAGRNGKLTNDHPYISAVAVVRREDHAAAWAAQWFDTHQADFGDDVTALSASFAEASATDAPLGDEVFLEIFETISPTAVPLPRDIFNGPRDLRWVPNAERTGLVPLNQGGGED
;
A
#
# COMPACT_ATOMS: atom_id res chain seq x y z
N MET A 1 -23.67 1.12 -21.00
CA MET A 1 -22.98 0.84 -19.72
C MET A 1 -21.49 0.90 -20.01
N GLN A 2 -20.78 1.97 -19.62
CA GLN A 2 -19.32 2.05 -19.78
C GLN A 2 -18.67 1.06 -18.81
N THR A 3 -17.75 0.22 -19.29
CA THR A 3 -16.93 -0.65 -18.46
C THR A 3 -15.89 0.21 -17.74
N PHE A 4 -15.93 0.24 -16.41
CA PHE A 4 -14.91 0.88 -15.60
C PHE A 4 -13.60 0.10 -15.74
N ASP A 5 -12.60 0.73 -16.35
CA ASP A 5 -11.24 0.19 -16.46
C ASP A 5 -10.45 0.58 -15.21
N ALA A 6 -10.26 -0.38 -14.31
CA ALA A 6 -9.62 -0.16 -13.03
C ALA A 6 -8.10 0.02 -13.19
N GLY A 7 -7.47 -0.65 -14.15
CA GLY A 7 -6.06 -0.45 -14.52
C GLY A 7 -5.80 0.99 -14.92
N ALA A 8 -6.54 1.49 -15.92
CA ALA A 8 -6.42 2.87 -16.38
C ALA A 8 -6.69 3.90 -15.25
N ALA A 9 -7.66 3.62 -14.38
CA ALA A 9 -7.95 4.50 -13.23
C ALA A 9 -6.80 4.52 -12.20
N ALA A 10 -6.14 3.38 -11.96
CA ALA A 10 -5.00 3.28 -11.06
C ALA A 10 -3.78 4.01 -11.63
N GLU A 11 -3.46 3.78 -12.91
CA GLU A 11 -2.37 4.47 -13.60
C GLU A 11 -2.59 5.99 -13.63
N ALA A 12 -3.81 6.45 -13.91
CA ALA A 12 -4.16 7.87 -13.87
C ALA A 12 -3.95 8.48 -12.47
N ARG A 13 -4.25 7.73 -11.41
CA ARG A 13 -4.04 8.18 -10.02
C ARG A 13 -2.56 8.28 -9.67
N VAL A 14 -1.75 7.31 -10.11
CA VAL A 14 -0.29 7.35 -9.95
C VAL A 14 0.29 8.52 -10.75
N ALA A 15 -0.11 8.71 -12.01
CA ALA A 15 0.33 9.83 -12.83
C ALA A 15 -0.05 11.19 -12.21
N ARG A 16 -1.25 11.31 -11.61
CA ARG A 16 -1.65 12.50 -10.85
C ARG A 16 -0.68 12.77 -9.69
N TYR A 17 -0.45 11.77 -8.84
CA TYR A 17 0.52 11.89 -7.75
C TYR A 17 1.90 12.30 -8.26
N LEU A 18 2.38 11.70 -9.35
CA LEU A 18 3.69 12.02 -9.91
C LEU A 18 3.79 13.47 -10.36
N ASN A 19 2.76 13.96 -11.06
CA ASN A 19 2.67 15.35 -11.52
C ASN A 19 2.61 16.34 -10.34
N GLU A 20 1.76 16.08 -9.34
CA GLU A 20 1.57 16.95 -8.18
C GLU A 20 2.85 17.08 -7.33
N ARG A 21 3.68 16.04 -7.31
CA ARG A 21 4.97 16.04 -6.61
C ARG A 21 6.14 16.53 -7.48
N GLY A 22 5.87 16.95 -8.73
CA GLY A 22 6.88 17.50 -9.63
C GLY A 22 7.89 16.48 -10.16
N TYR A 23 7.55 15.20 -10.16
CA TYR A 23 8.40 14.16 -10.74
C TYR A 23 8.38 14.21 -12.27
N THR A 24 9.51 13.96 -12.91
CA THR A 24 9.56 13.70 -14.36
C THR A 24 9.32 12.22 -14.59
N PHE A 25 8.44 11.86 -15.53
CA PHE A 25 8.21 10.44 -15.83
C PHE A 25 7.83 10.19 -17.29
N ALA A 26 8.09 8.97 -17.76
CA ALA A 26 7.58 8.44 -19.02
C ALA A 26 6.54 7.35 -18.73
N VAL A 27 5.48 7.32 -19.53
CA VAL A 27 4.42 6.30 -19.49
C VAL A 27 4.73 5.20 -20.50
N GLU A 28 4.57 3.93 -20.10
CA GLU A 28 4.87 2.74 -20.91
C GLU A 28 6.21 2.81 -21.68
N PRO A 29 7.34 3.15 -21.03
CA PRO A 29 8.63 3.27 -21.68
C PRO A 29 9.09 1.95 -22.31
N ASP A 30 9.68 2.05 -23.50
CA ASP A 30 10.38 0.92 -24.11
C ASP A 30 11.78 0.78 -23.47
N LEU A 31 11.91 -0.20 -22.58
CA LEU A 31 13.17 -0.50 -21.91
C LEU A 31 13.88 -1.72 -22.52
N GLY A 32 13.42 -2.25 -23.68
CA GLY A 32 14.01 -3.44 -24.29
C GLY A 32 13.75 -4.73 -23.51
N ILE A 33 12.56 -4.85 -22.92
CA ILE A 33 12.02 -6.08 -22.31
C ILE A 33 10.64 -6.38 -22.91
N ASP A 34 10.18 -7.64 -22.81
CA ASP A 34 8.95 -8.11 -23.47
C ASP A 34 7.69 -7.32 -23.08
N LYS A 35 7.60 -6.89 -21.83
CA LYS A 35 6.46 -6.13 -21.30
C LYS A 35 6.95 -4.77 -20.83
N ARG A 36 6.41 -3.71 -21.43
CA ARG A 36 6.72 -2.34 -21.02
C ARG A 36 6.17 -2.12 -19.60
N PRO A 37 6.98 -1.60 -18.68
CA PRO A 37 6.47 -1.21 -17.37
C PRO A 37 5.61 0.04 -17.49
N ASP A 38 4.73 0.29 -16.54
CA ASP A 38 3.80 1.43 -16.63
C ASP A 38 4.51 2.79 -16.54
N PHE A 39 5.55 2.92 -15.70
CA PHE A 39 6.26 4.18 -15.50
C PHE A 39 7.79 4.02 -15.39
N LEU A 40 8.51 4.97 -15.99
CA LEU A 40 9.91 5.29 -15.65
C LEU A 40 9.93 6.67 -15.02
N VAL A 41 10.23 6.74 -13.72
CA VAL A 41 10.24 7.96 -12.91
C VAL A 41 11.67 8.44 -12.72
N THR A 42 11.89 9.74 -12.90
CA THR A 42 13.17 10.41 -12.66
C THR A 42 12.98 11.57 -11.69
N ALA A 43 13.73 11.55 -10.59
CA ALA A 43 13.81 12.66 -9.65
C ALA A 43 15.14 12.66 -8.91
N ALA A 44 15.62 13.84 -8.52
CA ALA A 44 16.86 13.99 -7.74
C ALA A 44 18.08 13.24 -8.32
N GLY A 45 18.16 13.07 -9.64
CA GLY A 45 19.23 12.31 -10.31
C GLY A 45 19.08 10.79 -10.26
N HIS A 46 18.00 10.29 -9.66
CA HIS A 46 17.66 8.88 -9.59
C HIS A 46 16.62 8.49 -10.64
N THR A 47 16.68 7.24 -11.07
CA THR A 47 15.73 6.62 -12.02
C THR A 47 15.11 5.40 -11.37
N VAL A 48 13.78 5.32 -11.35
CA VAL A 48 12.99 4.25 -10.75
C VAL A 48 11.99 3.72 -11.78
N VAL A 49 11.83 2.40 -11.85
CA VAL A 49 10.83 1.75 -12.70
C VAL A 49 9.67 1.32 -11.83
N ALA A 50 8.44 1.67 -12.23
CA ALA A 50 7.24 1.31 -11.49
C ALA A 50 6.24 0.56 -12.37
N GLU A 51 5.63 -0.47 -11.80
CA GLU A 51 4.54 -1.25 -12.39
C GLU A 51 3.31 -1.15 -11.48
N VAL A 52 2.19 -0.67 -12.02
CA VAL A 52 0.92 -0.46 -11.34
C VAL A 52 0.01 -1.68 -11.49
N LYS A 53 -0.69 -2.02 -10.41
CA LYS A 53 -1.72 -3.05 -10.40
C LYS A 53 -2.95 -2.58 -9.66
N ALA A 54 -4.08 -2.63 -10.36
CA ALA A 54 -5.38 -2.34 -9.81
C ALA A 54 -6.08 -3.59 -9.24
N PHE A 55 -6.90 -3.40 -8.21
CA PHE A 55 -7.84 -4.43 -7.75
C PHE A 55 -9.20 -4.30 -8.44
N GLU A 56 -9.44 -5.13 -9.47
CA GLU A 56 -10.59 -4.94 -10.37
C GLU A 56 -11.79 -5.85 -10.06
N THR A 57 -11.53 -7.10 -9.65
CA THR A 57 -12.53 -8.18 -9.75
C THR A 57 -13.66 -8.05 -8.71
N TYR A 58 -14.88 -7.77 -9.17
CA TYR A 58 -16.11 -8.21 -8.49
C TYR A 58 -16.05 -9.73 -8.39
N GLY A 59 -16.13 -10.31 -7.18
CA GLY A 59 -16.13 -11.77 -7.03
C GLY A 59 -15.14 -12.33 -6.01
N MET A 60 -14.05 -11.63 -5.72
CA MET A 60 -13.06 -12.16 -4.76
C MET A 60 -13.58 -12.28 -3.31
N PHE A 61 -14.68 -11.60 -3.02
CA PHE A 61 -15.32 -11.56 -1.70
C PHE A 61 -16.83 -11.81 -1.73
N THR A 62 -17.41 -12.18 -2.88
CA THR A 62 -18.88 -12.33 -3.02
C THR A 62 -19.39 -13.70 -2.61
N ASP A 63 -18.52 -14.71 -2.50
CA ASP A 63 -18.91 -16.00 -1.93
C ASP A 63 -18.99 -15.84 -0.41
N ALA A 64 -20.15 -15.38 0.04
CA ALA A 64 -20.60 -15.59 1.40
C ALA A 64 -20.69 -17.11 1.59
N VAL A 65 -19.71 -17.70 2.27
CA VAL A 65 -19.86 -19.07 2.78
C VAL A 65 -20.99 -19.00 3.80
N PRO A 66 -22.12 -19.70 3.60
CA PRO A 66 -23.20 -19.72 4.58
C PRO A 66 -22.62 -20.19 5.92
N ASN A 67 -22.84 -19.41 6.99
CA ASN A 67 -22.34 -19.65 8.36
C ASN A 67 -20.87 -19.33 8.71
N GLN A 68 -20.13 -18.59 7.89
CA GLN A 68 -18.79 -18.09 8.29
C GLN A 68 -18.63 -16.61 8.01
N LEU A 69 -19.30 -15.78 8.81
CA LEU A 69 -19.22 -14.31 8.69
C LEU A 69 -17.86 -13.73 9.13
N MET A 70 -16.96 -14.51 9.77
CA MET A 70 -15.74 -13.99 10.40
C MET A 70 -14.48 -14.88 10.30
N ALA A 71 -14.49 -15.97 9.53
CA ALA A 71 -13.40 -16.97 9.58
C ALA A 71 -12.69 -17.21 8.24
N ARG A 72 -12.48 -16.17 7.42
CA ARG A 72 -11.54 -16.31 6.29
C ARG A 72 -10.13 -16.37 6.85
N SER A 73 -9.36 -17.37 6.43
CA SER A 73 -7.97 -17.48 6.87
C SER A 73 -7.15 -16.30 6.34
N LEU A 74 -6.15 -15.83 7.10
CA LEU A 74 -5.25 -14.76 6.67
C LEU A 74 -4.67 -15.02 5.26
N LYS A 75 -4.39 -16.30 4.96
CA LYS A 75 -3.93 -16.76 3.66
C LYS A 75 -4.87 -16.39 2.50
N GLU A 76 -6.18 -16.53 2.70
CA GLU A 76 -7.19 -16.19 1.69
C GLU A 76 -7.35 -14.67 1.53
N ALA A 77 -7.34 -13.95 2.66
CA ALA A 77 -7.43 -12.49 2.67
C ALA A 77 -6.26 -11.81 1.95
N LEU A 78 -5.05 -12.38 2.06
CA LEU A 78 -3.83 -11.84 1.43
C LEU A 78 -3.64 -12.27 -0.03
N ARG A 79 -4.38 -13.27 -0.52
CA ARG A 79 -4.24 -13.80 -1.88
C ARG A 79 -4.34 -12.72 -2.97
N PRO A 80 -5.27 -11.75 -2.92
CA PRO A 80 -5.36 -10.70 -3.93
C PRO A 80 -4.09 -9.86 -4.00
N ILE A 81 -3.59 -9.40 -2.85
CA ILE A 81 -2.38 -8.57 -2.73
C ILE A 81 -1.17 -9.34 -3.27
N ARG A 82 -0.98 -10.59 -2.81
CA ARG A 82 0.10 -11.48 -3.26
C ARG A 82 0.10 -11.71 -4.76
N ARG A 83 -1.07 -11.91 -5.36
CA ARG A 83 -1.19 -12.11 -6.80
C ARG A 83 -0.78 -10.86 -7.57
N GLN A 84 -1.22 -9.68 -7.14
CA GLN A 84 -0.81 -8.45 -7.82
C GLN A 84 0.68 -8.18 -7.72
N ILE A 85 1.28 -8.40 -6.53
CA ILE A 85 2.74 -8.32 -6.35
C ILE A 85 3.46 -9.28 -7.29
N ALA A 86 3.06 -10.55 -7.34
CA ALA A 86 3.71 -11.55 -8.19
C ALA A 86 3.58 -11.24 -9.68
N ASN A 87 2.40 -10.76 -10.12
CA ASN A 87 2.17 -10.37 -11.51
C ASN A 87 3.09 -9.21 -11.93
N ALA A 88 3.07 -8.12 -11.16
CA ALA A 88 3.91 -6.95 -11.42
C ALA A 88 5.40 -7.30 -11.38
N ALA A 89 5.83 -8.04 -10.35
CA ALA A 89 7.22 -8.46 -10.23
C ALA A 89 7.66 -9.36 -11.39
N GLY A 90 6.77 -10.22 -11.89
CA GLY A 90 7.01 -11.03 -13.08
C GLY A 90 7.28 -10.18 -14.34
N GLN A 91 6.56 -9.06 -14.50
CA GLN A 91 6.78 -8.13 -15.61
C GLN A 91 8.13 -7.41 -15.50
N LEU A 92 8.49 -7.00 -14.29
CA LEU A 92 9.75 -6.29 -14.02
C LEU A 92 11.00 -7.18 -14.03
N ARG A 93 10.85 -8.51 -14.10
CA ARG A 93 11.96 -9.47 -13.99
C ARG A 93 13.09 -9.20 -14.98
N GLY A 94 12.78 -8.80 -16.21
CA GLY A 94 13.78 -8.52 -17.26
C GLY A 94 14.70 -7.33 -16.95
N LEU A 95 14.42 -6.57 -15.88
CA LEU A 95 15.18 -5.38 -15.49
C LEU A 95 16.02 -5.58 -14.21
N GLN A 96 15.98 -6.75 -13.58
CA GLN A 96 16.60 -7.00 -12.27
C GLN A 96 18.11 -6.65 -12.21
N ASP A 97 18.82 -6.78 -13.34
CA ASP A 97 20.28 -6.57 -13.41
C ASP A 97 20.67 -5.19 -13.95
N ARG A 98 19.70 -4.27 -14.12
CA ARG A 98 19.94 -2.93 -14.71
C ARG A 98 20.45 -1.89 -13.72
N GLY A 99 20.46 -2.20 -12.42
CA GLY A 99 20.86 -1.25 -11.39
C GLY A 99 19.83 -0.17 -11.09
N TRP A 100 18.58 -0.33 -11.54
CA TRP A 100 17.47 0.57 -11.20
C TRP A 100 16.59 -0.04 -10.10
N PRO A 101 16.07 0.77 -9.16
CA PRO A 101 15.03 0.32 -8.25
C PRO A 101 13.75 -0.06 -9.01
N LEU A 102 13.17 -1.20 -8.64
CA LEU A 102 11.98 -1.77 -9.25
C LEU A 102 10.84 -1.74 -8.22
N VAL A 103 9.78 -1.00 -8.50
CA VAL A 103 8.68 -0.74 -7.56
C VAL A 103 7.37 -1.31 -8.08
N VAL A 104 6.69 -2.08 -7.24
CA VAL A 104 5.30 -2.49 -7.50
C VAL A 104 4.37 -1.49 -6.85
N VAL A 105 3.45 -0.89 -7.59
CA VAL A 105 2.46 0.06 -7.08
C VAL A 105 1.08 -0.61 -7.07
N LEU A 106 0.44 -0.67 -5.91
CA LEU A 106 -0.87 -1.27 -5.73
C LEU A 106 -1.91 -0.19 -5.52
N ASP A 107 -3.01 -0.26 -6.26
CA ASP A 107 -4.14 0.66 -6.08
C ASP A 107 -5.48 -0.08 -6.06
N ASN A 108 -6.43 0.46 -5.30
CA ASN A 108 -7.78 -0.06 -5.15
C ASN A 108 -8.81 0.98 -5.62
N PRO A 109 -8.83 1.33 -6.92
CA PRO A 109 -9.68 2.41 -7.42
C PRO A 109 -11.18 2.08 -7.31
N ALA A 110 -11.53 0.80 -7.24
CA ALA A 110 -12.90 0.33 -7.08
C ALA A 110 -13.36 0.18 -5.60
N GLY A 111 -12.55 0.60 -4.62
CA GLY A 111 -12.92 0.59 -3.19
C GLY A 111 -13.26 -0.81 -2.66
N ARG A 112 -12.54 -1.85 -3.12
CA ARG A 112 -12.81 -3.23 -2.73
C ARG A 112 -12.44 -3.47 -1.26
N PRO A 113 -13.16 -4.37 -0.55
CA PRO A 113 -12.85 -4.72 0.84
C PRO A 113 -11.63 -5.65 0.92
N ILE A 114 -10.47 -5.13 0.50
CA ILE A 114 -9.17 -5.80 0.56
C ILE A 114 -8.43 -5.20 1.74
N PRO A 115 -7.77 -5.99 2.60
CA PRO A 115 -7.09 -5.47 3.78
C PRO A 115 -5.76 -4.78 3.42
N ILE A 116 -5.72 -4.01 2.33
CA ILE A 116 -4.52 -3.27 1.89
C ILE A 116 -4.29 -2.01 2.75
N ASP A 117 -5.31 -1.55 3.48
CA ASP A 117 -5.25 -0.41 4.40
C ASP A 117 -4.48 -0.69 5.69
N SER A 118 -4.23 -1.95 6.01
CA SER A 118 -3.38 -2.33 7.14
C SER A 118 -1.94 -2.55 6.67
N PRO A 119 -0.95 -1.80 7.20
CA PRO A 119 0.46 -1.98 6.82
C PRO A 119 0.96 -3.40 7.06
N HIS A 120 0.57 -4.02 8.18
CA HIS A 120 0.93 -5.40 8.52
C HIS A 120 0.43 -6.44 7.52
N MET A 121 -0.70 -6.17 6.84
CA MET A 121 -1.24 -7.06 5.82
C MET A 121 -0.42 -6.99 4.53
N VAL A 122 0.03 -5.80 4.15
CA VAL A 122 0.95 -5.61 3.01
C VAL A 122 2.28 -6.30 3.28
N ILE A 123 2.86 -6.09 4.48
CA ILE A 123 4.10 -6.74 4.92
C ILE A 123 3.94 -8.28 4.90
N SER A 124 2.81 -8.79 5.39
CA SER A 124 2.51 -10.23 5.37
C SER A 124 2.31 -10.78 3.95
N ALA A 125 1.82 -9.95 3.02
CA ALA A 125 1.75 -10.33 1.61
C ALA A 125 3.15 -10.40 0.98
N MET A 126 4.05 -9.48 1.35
CA MET A 126 5.44 -9.43 0.87
C MET A 126 6.28 -10.60 1.39
N TYR A 127 6.27 -10.88 2.70
CA TYR A 127 7.24 -11.78 3.33
C TYR A 127 6.67 -13.10 3.84
N GLY A 128 5.34 -13.23 3.93
CA GLY A 128 4.68 -14.46 4.31
C GLY A 128 3.70 -14.28 5.45
N ASP A 129 2.93 -15.32 5.73
CA ASP A 129 1.92 -15.26 6.79
C ASP A 129 2.61 -14.97 8.15
N PHE A 130 2.15 -13.95 8.87
CA PHE A 130 2.63 -13.66 10.22
C PHE A 130 2.42 -14.90 11.10
N ARG A 131 3.48 -15.36 11.77
CA ARG A 131 3.42 -16.44 12.75
C ARG A 131 4.09 -15.99 14.03
N MET A 132 3.45 -16.30 15.14
CA MET A 132 4.08 -16.23 16.45
C MET A 132 4.70 -17.59 16.71
N GLU A 133 6.02 -17.64 16.81
CA GLU A 133 6.77 -18.85 17.14
C GLU A 133 7.39 -18.65 18.53
N ALA A 134 7.26 -19.64 19.42
CA ALA A 134 7.95 -19.67 20.70
C ALA A 134 8.75 -20.97 20.78
N PRO A 135 10.09 -20.91 20.71
CA PRO A 135 10.95 -22.06 20.97
C PRO A 135 10.60 -22.76 22.28
N VAL A 136 10.53 -24.09 22.25
CA VAL A 136 10.45 -24.91 23.45
C VAL A 136 11.88 -25.06 24.01
N LEU A 137 12.11 -24.56 25.22
CA LEU A 137 13.37 -24.66 25.92
C LEU A 137 13.61 -26.09 26.44
N ALA A 138 14.85 -26.40 26.81
CA ALA A 138 15.26 -27.75 27.23
C ALA A 138 14.51 -28.26 28.48
N ASP A 139 13.95 -27.36 29.29
CA ASP A 139 13.14 -27.65 30.46
C ASP A 139 11.63 -27.83 30.14
N GLY A 140 11.25 -27.74 28.86
CA GLY A 140 9.87 -27.84 28.39
C GLY A 140 9.07 -26.55 28.49
N SER A 141 9.66 -25.45 28.95
CA SER A 141 9.01 -24.13 28.94
C SER A 141 9.06 -23.48 27.55
N LEU A 142 8.19 -22.49 27.31
CA LEU A 142 8.23 -21.68 26.10
C LEU A 142 9.12 -20.45 26.33
N SER A 143 9.99 -20.11 25.37
CA SER A 143 10.64 -18.81 25.35
C SER A 143 9.66 -17.71 24.95
N ASP A 144 10.16 -16.46 24.92
CA ASP A 144 9.38 -15.34 24.38
C ASP A 144 8.92 -15.61 22.95
N PHE A 145 7.67 -15.22 22.67
CA PHE A 145 7.09 -15.32 21.34
C PHE A 145 7.80 -14.35 20.40
N GLN A 146 8.33 -14.89 19.31
CA GLN A 146 8.92 -14.14 18.22
C GLN A 146 7.95 -14.07 17.05
N ALA A 147 7.77 -12.86 16.52
CA ALA A 147 7.10 -12.65 15.24
C ALA A 147 8.03 -13.10 14.11
N VAL A 148 7.65 -14.14 13.39
CA VAL A 148 8.42 -14.68 12.25
C VAL A 148 7.58 -14.56 10.98
N ALA A 149 8.21 -14.11 9.88
CA ALA A 149 7.61 -14.18 8.57
C ALA A 149 7.54 -15.64 8.11
N GLY A 150 6.33 -16.18 7.99
CA GLY A 150 6.09 -17.57 7.60
C GLY A 150 6.29 -17.83 6.10
N ARG A 151 5.73 -18.95 5.63
CA ARG A 151 5.74 -19.30 4.19
C ARG A 151 4.80 -18.38 3.39
N ASN A 152 4.89 -18.43 2.05
CA ASN A 152 4.02 -17.74 1.08
C ASN A 152 4.30 -16.24 0.84
N GLY A 153 5.42 -15.71 1.35
CA GLY A 153 5.90 -14.38 0.96
C GLY A 153 6.32 -14.32 -0.50
N LYS A 154 5.90 -13.28 -1.21
CA LYS A 154 6.24 -13.09 -2.63
C LYS A 154 7.62 -12.53 -2.88
N LEU A 155 8.15 -11.72 -1.98
CA LEU A 155 9.47 -11.13 -2.19
C LEU A 155 10.60 -12.01 -1.68
N THR A 156 10.41 -12.72 -0.56
CA THR A 156 11.48 -13.51 0.08
C THR A 156 12.09 -14.58 -0.83
N ASN A 157 11.26 -15.27 -1.63
CA ASN A 157 11.72 -16.41 -2.43
C ASN A 157 11.54 -16.20 -3.94
N ASP A 158 10.44 -15.58 -4.37
CA ASP A 158 10.05 -15.57 -5.80
C ASP A 158 10.64 -14.35 -6.54
N HIS A 159 10.74 -13.20 -5.84
CA HIS A 159 11.03 -11.89 -6.43
C HIS A 159 11.96 -11.01 -5.56
N PRO A 160 13.16 -11.48 -5.17
CA PRO A 160 14.06 -10.75 -4.27
C PRO A 160 14.68 -9.49 -4.90
N TYR A 161 14.45 -9.24 -6.19
CA TYR A 161 14.93 -8.06 -6.93
C TYR A 161 14.01 -6.84 -6.84
N ILE A 162 12.80 -6.99 -6.29
CA ILE A 162 11.86 -5.87 -6.14
C ILE A 162 12.31 -5.00 -4.97
N SER A 163 12.50 -3.71 -5.23
CA SER A 163 13.01 -2.72 -4.28
C SER A 163 11.97 -2.29 -3.26
N ALA A 164 10.71 -2.16 -3.68
CA ALA A 164 9.61 -1.78 -2.80
C ALA A 164 8.24 -2.18 -3.36
N VAL A 165 7.26 -2.28 -2.47
CA VAL A 165 5.83 -2.25 -2.80
C VAL A 165 5.29 -0.91 -2.31
N ALA A 166 4.71 -0.10 -3.18
CA ALA A 166 3.99 1.11 -2.80
C ALA A 166 2.48 0.84 -2.86
N VAL A 167 1.74 1.40 -1.92
CA VAL A 167 0.27 1.40 -1.91
C VAL A 167 -0.19 2.82 -2.14
N VAL A 168 -1.06 3.01 -3.13
CA VAL A 168 -1.70 4.30 -3.36
C VAL A 168 -2.77 4.51 -2.30
N ARG A 169 -2.62 5.59 -1.54
CA ARG A 169 -3.58 6.05 -0.54
C ARG A 169 -4.36 7.23 -1.10
N ARG A 170 -5.64 7.30 -0.72
CA ARG A 170 -6.53 8.38 -1.07
C ARG A 170 -7.28 8.81 0.17
N GLU A 171 -7.21 10.09 0.48
CA GLU A 171 -8.03 10.70 1.51
C GLU A 171 -8.97 11.70 0.86
N ASP A 172 -10.28 11.47 1.03
CA ASP A 172 -11.29 12.43 0.60
C ASP A 172 -11.39 13.53 1.66
N HIS A 173 -11.14 14.78 1.26
CA HIS A 173 -11.08 15.88 2.22
C HIS A 173 -12.42 16.08 2.92
N ALA A 174 -13.55 15.91 2.21
CA ALA A 174 -14.88 16.04 2.80
C ALA A 174 -15.15 14.93 3.81
N ALA A 175 -14.73 13.70 3.54
CA ALA A 175 -14.85 12.60 4.49
C ALA A 175 -13.98 12.80 5.76
N ALA A 176 -12.73 13.25 5.60
CA ALA A 176 -11.85 13.55 6.72
C ALA A 176 -12.38 14.71 7.58
N TRP A 177 -12.84 15.78 6.92
CA TRP A 177 -13.51 16.90 7.57
C TRP A 177 -14.77 16.46 8.31
N ALA A 178 -15.60 15.62 7.70
CA ALA A 178 -16.83 15.13 8.33
C ALA A 178 -16.53 14.32 9.60
N ALA A 179 -15.53 13.43 9.55
CA ALA A 179 -15.11 12.65 10.72
C ALA A 179 -14.65 13.56 11.87
N GLN A 180 -13.83 14.58 11.57
CA GLN A 180 -13.39 15.57 12.56
C GLN A 180 -14.57 16.40 13.10
N TRP A 181 -15.49 16.80 12.22
CA TRP A 181 -16.67 17.57 12.60
C TRP A 181 -17.52 16.77 13.59
N PHE A 182 -17.78 15.49 13.32
CA PHE A 182 -18.51 14.63 14.24
C PHE A 182 -17.77 14.44 15.57
N ASP A 183 -16.47 14.16 15.55
CA ASP A 183 -15.67 14.02 16.78
C ASP A 183 -15.73 15.27 17.67
N THR A 184 -15.74 16.45 17.04
CA THR A 184 -15.78 17.74 17.74
C THR A 184 -17.16 18.05 18.31
N HIS A 185 -18.22 17.80 17.54
CA HIS A 185 -19.56 18.33 17.86
C HIS A 185 -20.52 17.28 18.43
N GLN A 186 -20.25 15.97 18.29
CA GLN A 186 -21.20 14.93 18.71
C GLN A 186 -21.63 15.09 20.18
N ALA A 187 -20.73 15.51 21.06
CA ALA A 187 -21.03 15.73 22.48
C ALA A 187 -22.01 16.89 22.72
N ASP A 188 -22.02 17.92 21.86
CA ASP A 188 -22.86 19.10 22.00
C ASP A 188 -24.35 18.81 21.75
N PHE A 189 -24.64 17.75 20.99
CA PHE A 189 -26.00 17.35 20.62
C PHE A 189 -26.59 16.23 21.46
N GLY A 190 -25.77 15.56 22.31
CA GLY A 190 -26.21 14.41 23.10
C GLY A 190 -26.88 13.33 22.22
N ASP A 191 -28.12 12.97 22.54
CA ASP A 191 -28.90 11.98 21.79
C ASP A 191 -29.79 12.60 20.67
N ASP A 192 -29.74 13.92 20.44
CA ASP A 192 -30.54 14.59 19.40
C ASP A 192 -29.92 14.43 18.01
N VAL A 193 -30.12 13.24 17.44
CA VAL A 193 -29.63 12.88 16.09
C VAL A 193 -30.22 13.78 15.00
N THR A 194 -31.41 14.34 15.21
CA THR A 194 -32.06 15.21 14.21
C THR A 194 -31.37 16.56 14.15
N ALA A 195 -31.11 17.18 15.31
CA ALA A 195 -30.36 18.43 15.40
C ALA A 195 -28.92 18.25 14.89
N LEU A 196 -28.25 17.16 15.29
CA LEU A 196 -26.89 16.83 14.82
C LEU A 196 -26.85 16.71 13.28
N SER A 197 -27.82 16.00 12.69
CA SER A 197 -27.88 15.80 11.24
C SER A 197 -28.16 17.11 10.49
N ALA A 198 -29.04 17.97 11.03
CA ALA A 198 -29.35 19.27 10.43
C ALA A 198 -28.13 20.20 10.48
N SER A 199 -27.44 20.29 11.62
CA SER A 199 -26.22 21.09 11.77
C SER A 199 -25.08 20.57 10.89
N PHE A 200 -24.92 19.25 10.78
CA PHE A 200 -23.94 18.66 9.86
C PHE A 200 -24.24 19.02 8.39
N ALA A 201 -25.51 18.95 7.98
CA ALA A 201 -25.91 19.29 6.61
C ALA A 201 -25.66 20.76 6.28
N GLU A 202 -25.93 21.68 7.23
CA GLU A 202 -25.62 23.10 7.08
C GLU A 202 -24.11 23.33 6.94
N ALA A 203 -23.31 22.81 7.88
CA ALA A 203 -21.85 22.93 7.85
C ALA A 203 -21.23 22.28 6.60
N SER A 204 -21.76 21.14 6.15
CA SER A 204 -21.26 20.46 4.95
C SER A 204 -21.53 21.25 3.67
N ALA A 205 -22.55 22.10 3.65
CA ALA A 205 -22.86 22.94 2.50
C ALA A 205 -21.93 24.16 2.40
N THR A 206 -21.38 24.63 3.53
CA THR A 206 -20.56 25.85 3.61
C THR A 206 -19.07 25.57 3.75
N ASP A 207 -18.70 24.57 4.54
CA ASP A 207 -17.35 24.42 5.08
C ASP A 207 -16.63 23.14 4.62
N ALA A 208 -17.35 22.19 4.01
CA ALA A 208 -16.74 20.93 3.56
C ALA A 208 -15.70 21.20 2.45
N PRO A 209 -14.42 20.83 2.66
CA PRO A 209 -13.40 21.00 1.65
C PRO A 209 -13.67 20.06 0.47
N LEU A 210 -13.39 20.55 -0.74
CA LEU A 210 -13.51 19.75 -1.97
C LEU A 210 -12.19 19.04 -2.30
N GLY A 211 -12.33 17.96 -3.05
CA GLY A 211 -11.21 17.21 -3.61
C GLY A 211 -10.71 16.11 -2.70
N ASP A 212 -9.60 15.54 -3.12
CA ASP A 212 -8.92 14.44 -2.46
C ASP A 212 -7.41 14.63 -2.54
N GLU A 213 -6.69 14.00 -1.62
CA GLU A 213 -5.24 13.90 -1.68
C GLU A 213 -4.83 12.47 -2.01
N VAL A 214 -3.80 12.35 -2.86
CA VAL A 214 -3.10 11.10 -3.12
C VAL A 214 -1.72 11.15 -2.50
N PHE A 215 -1.39 10.09 -1.79
CA PHE A 215 -0.06 9.85 -1.25
C PHE A 215 0.29 8.38 -1.37
N LEU A 216 1.56 8.06 -1.21
CA LEU A 216 2.05 6.69 -1.25
C LEU A 216 2.39 6.21 0.15
N GLU A 217 2.08 4.96 0.44
CA GLU A 217 2.68 4.24 1.54
C GLU A 217 3.64 3.19 0.98
N ILE A 218 4.93 3.39 1.21
CA ILE A 218 6.03 2.63 0.62
C ILE A 218 6.54 1.59 1.60
N PHE A 219 6.64 0.35 1.15
CA PHE A 219 7.21 -0.78 1.88
C PHE A 219 8.47 -1.26 1.18
N GLU A 220 9.63 -0.86 1.69
CA GLU A 220 10.92 -1.26 1.12
C GLU A 220 11.21 -2.75 1.35
N THR A 221 12.01 -3.33 0.46
CA THR A 221 12.37 -4.73 0.58
C THR A 221 13.46 -4.96 1.64
N ILE A 222 13.35 -6.04 2.41
CA ILE A 222 14.44 -6.55 3.26
C ILE A 222 15.48 -7.33 2.44
N SER A 223 15.19 -7.64 1.18
CA SER A 223 16.13 -8.37 0.32
C SER A 223 17.42 -7.59 0.11
N PRO A 224 18.61 -8.19 0.31
CA PRO A 224 19.89 -7.52 0.06
C PRO A 224 20.24 -7.46 -1.44
N THR A 225 19.51 -8.17 -2.31
CA THR A 225 19.82 -8.24 -3.74
C THR A 225 19.10 -7.20 -4.58
N ALA A 226 18.07 -6.54 -4.03
CA ALA A 226 17.37 -5.48 -4.73
C ALA A 226 18.17 -4.18 -4.67
N VAL A 227 18.09 -3.39 -5.74
CA VAL A 227 18.62 -2.03 -5.74
C VAL A 227 17.82 -1.20 -4.72
N PRO A 228 18.44 -0.56 -3.72
CA PRO A 228 17.71 0.23 -2.73
C PRO A 228 16.94 1.37 -3.37
N LEU A 229 15.71 1.62 -2.91
CA LEU A 229 14.93 2.78 -3.31
C LEU A 229 15.52 4.04 -2.64
N PRO A 230 15.90 5.08 -3.41
CA PRO A 230 16.43 6.33 -2.84
C PRO A 230 15.43 7.02 -1.89
N ARG A 231 15.97 7.71 -0.87
CA ARG A 231 15.18 8.36 0.20
C ARG A 231 14.43 9.60 -0.26
N ASP A 232 14.89 10.20 -1.34
CA ASP A 232 14.39 11.40 -2.00
C ASP A 232 13.42 11.11 -3.15
N ILE A 233 13.09 9.83 -3.39
CA ILE A 233 12.03 9.40 -4.29
C ILE A 233 10.83 8.98 -3.44
N PHE A 234 9.61 9.37 -3.83
CA PHE A 234 8.37 9.07 -3.10
C PHE A 234 8.43 9.47 -1.62
N ASN A 235 8.81 10.72 -1.39
CA ASN A 235 9.03 11.33 -0.07
C ASN A 235 8.19 12.61 0.11
N GLY A 236 7.02 12.68 -0.52
CA GLY A 236 6.09 13.79 -0.34
C GLY A 236 5.66 13.94 1.13
N PRO A 237 5.20 15.14 1.54
CA PRO A 237 4.84 15.45 2.94
C PRO A 237 3.96 14.45 3.69
N ARG A 238 3.13 13.68 2.99
CA ARG A 238 2.25 12.65 3.59
C ARG A 238 2.64 11.21 3.23
N ASP A 239 3.68 11.04 2.42
CA ASP A 239 4.11 9.72 2.00
C ASP A 239 4.68 8.96 3.20
N LEU A 240 4.07 7.83 3.52
CA LEU A 240 4.51 6.97 4.60
C LEU A 240 5.56 6.00 4.07
N ARG A 241 6.55 5.68 4.88
CA ARG A 241 7.63 4.78 4.46
C ARG A 241 7.96 3.77 5.55
N TRP A 242 8.01 2.51 5.17
CA TRP A 242 8.41 1.37 5.98
C TRP A 242 9.74 0.83 5.46
N VAL A 243 10.75 0.79 6.32
CA VAL A 243 12.13 0.52 5.94
C VAL A 243 12.64 -0.72 6.66
N PRO A 244 13.59 -1.47 6.08
CA PRO A 244 14.22 -2.57 6.77
C PRO A 244 14.82 -2.09 8.10
N ASN A 245 14.57 -2.84 9.17
CA ASN A 245 15.34 -2.67 10.41
C ASN A 245 16.82 -3.01 10.16
N ALA A 246 17.69 -2.70 11.13
CA ALA A 246 19.13 -2.90 11.01
C ALA A 246 19.50 -4.36 10.65
N GLU A 247 18.75 -5.32 11.19
CA GLU A 247 18.93 -6.75 10.98
C GLU A 247 18.30 -7.27 9.68
N ARG A 248 17.53 -6.43 8.96
CA ARG A 248 16.73 -6.78 7.77
C ARG A 248 15.81 -7.99 7.99
N THR A 249 15.29 -8.14 9.21
CA THR A 249 14.34 -9.19 9.59
C THR A 249 12.88 -8.72 9.53
N GLY A 250 12.65 -7.41 9.40
CA GLY A 250 11.32 -6.84 9.29
C GLY A 250 11.36 -5.39 8.81
N LEU A 251 10.19 -4.77 8.71
CA LEU A 251 10.05 -3.35 8.40
C LEU A 251 9.59 -2.57 9.63
N VAL A 252 10.13 -1.37 9.76
CA VAL A 252 9.73 -0.37 10.76
C VAL A 252 9.31 0.91 10.06
N PRO A 253 8.36 1.68 10.61
CA PRO A 253 8.03 2.98 10.04
C PRO A 253 9.28 3.88 10.13
N LEU A 254 9.60 4.55 9.03
CA LEU A 254 10.57 5.63 9.03
C LEU A 254 9.93 6.81 9.74
N ASN A 255 10.38 7.09 10.96
CA ASN A 255 9.93 8.26 11.69
C ASN A 255 10.16 9.50 10.83
N GLN A 256 9.09 10.20 10.46
CA GLN A 256 9.17 11.45 9.71
C GLN A 256 9.70 12.64 10.56
N GLY A 257 10.21 12.38 11.76
CA GLY A 257 10.65 13.39 12.73
C GLY A 257 11.86 12.92 13.52
N GLY A 258 13.03 13.46 13.15
CA GLY A 258 14.32 13.29 13.81
C GLY A 258 15.40 14.08 13.08
N GLY A 259 15.06 15.30 12.68
CA GLY A 259 15.94 16.25 11.99
C GLY A 259 15.90 17.60 12.70
N GLU A 260 16.27 17.60 13.97
CA GLU A 260 16.93 18.73 14.62
C GLU A 260 18.29 18.21 15.09
N ASP A 261 19.33 18.48 14.31
CA ASP A 261 20.74 18.54 14.71
C ASP A 261 21.32 19.86 14.16
#